data_AF-A0A7S3HS91-F1
#
_entry.id   AF-A0A7S3HS91-F1
#
_cell.length_a   1.000
_cell.length_b   1.000
_cell.length_c   1.000
_cell.angle_alpha   90.00
_cell.angle_beta   90.00
_cell.angle_gamma   90.00
#
_symmetry.space_group_name_H-M   'P 1'
#
loop_
_entity.id
_entity.type
_entity.pdbx_description
1 polymer ?
#
loop_
_entity_poly.entity_id
_entity_poly.type
_entity_poly.pdbx_seq_one_letter_code
_entity_poly.pdbx_strand_id
1 'polypeptide(L)'
;VRAVDAIISASNEVNIGGIKVQMKRHTDKVTGDEVLTDLFVAWGRQVEKTSPLSEHELTKFFDSKHREITEAWRNEEQNTLRQQEEHVRQQQLVEERQRQAVDLRDRDE
;
A
#
# COMPACT_ATOMS: atom_id res chain seq x y z
N VAL A 1 4.29 4.70 3.43
CA VAL A 1 2.91 4.57 3.97
C VAL A 1 2.96 3.60 5.14
N ARG A 2 2.32 3.90 6.28
CA ARG A 2 2.32 3.01 7.44
C ARG A 2 1.30 1.88 7.21
N ALA A 3 1.61 0.64 7.58
CA ALA A 3 0.75 -0.52 7.32
C ALA A 3 -0.67 -0.34 7.90
N VAL A 4 -0.78 0.20 9.11
CA VAL A 4 -2.07 0.54 9.76
C VAL A 4 -2.88 1.52 8.91
N ASP A 5 -2.25 2.58 8.39
CA ASP A 5 -2.93 3.56 7.55
C ASP A 5 -3.44 2.98 6.25
N ALA A 6 -2.62 2.13 5.60
CA ALA A 6 -3.02 1.44 4.39
C ALA A 6 -4.23 0.53 4.65
N ILE A 7 -4.21 -0.25 5.74
CA ILE A 7 -5.33 -1.12 6.13
C ILE A 7 -6.59 -0.31 6.39
N ILE A 8 -6.52 0.78 7.16
CA ILE A 8 -7.69 1.60 7.49
C ILE A 8 -8.25 2.30 6.25
N SER A 9 -7.38 2.86 5.38
CA SER A 9 -7.82 3.53 4.15
C SER A 9 -8.51 2.59 3.16
N ALA A 10 -8.09 1.33 3.13
CA ALA A 10 -8.67 0.33 2.23
C ALA A 10 -9.98 -0.26 2.77
N SER A 11 -10.25 -0.15 4.07
CA SER A 11 -11.16 -1.07 4.76
C SER A 11 -11.61 -0.55 6.13
N ASN A 12 -12.18 0.66 6.23
CA ASN A 12 -12.67 1.19 7.51
C ASN A 12 -13.78 0.33 8.17
N GLU A 13 -14.52 -0.42 7.35
CA GLU A 13 -15.56 -1.35 7.78
C GLU A 13 -15.49 -2.61 6.92
N VAL A 14 -15.29 -3.77 7.55
CA VAL A 14 -15.12 -5.05 6.86
C VAL A 14 -15.89 -6.16 7.53
N ASN A 15 -16.03 -7.28 6.84
CA ASN A 15 -16.63 -8.48 7.37
C ASN A 15 -15.54 -9.52 7.63
N ILE A 16 -15.38 -9.95 8.89
CA ILE A 16 -14.43 -11.00 9.30
C ILE A 16 -15.25 -12.12 9.95
N GLY A 17 -15.15 -13.34 9.43
CA GLY A 17 -15.88 -14.49 9.96
C GLY A 17 -17.41 -14.31 9.99
N GLY A 18 -17.98 -13.53 9.07
CA GLY A 18 -19.43 -13.23 9.03
C GLY A 18 -19.85 -12.07 9.95
N ILE A 19 -18.94 -11.53 10.76
CA ILE A 19 -19.19 -10.43 11.68
C ILE A 19 -18.65 -9.13 11.08
N LYS A 20 -19.49 -8.11 11.11
CA LYS A 20 -19.13 -6.76 10.69
C LYS A 20 -18.25 -6.09 11.75
N VAL A 21 -17.03 -5.75 11.37
CA VAL A 21 -16.05 -5.06 12.21
C VAL A 21 -15.79 -3.64 11.69
N GLN A 22 -15.53 -2.72 12.61
CA GLN A 22 -15.07 -1.37 12.33
C GLN A 22 -13.63 -1.23 12.80
N MET A 23 -12.79 -0.65 11.94
CA MET A 23 -11.37 -0.48 12.17
C MET A 23 -11.05 1.01 12.32
N LYS A 24 -10.30 1.36 13.37
CA LYS A 24 -9.88 2.73 13.69
C LYS A 24 -8.45 2.75 14.19
N ARG A 25 -7.80 3.91 14.06
CA ARG A 25 -6.50 4.17 14.69
C ARG A 25 -6.63 4.02 16.20
N HIS A 26 -5.67 3.37 16.82
CA HIS A 26 -5.60 3.34 18.27
C HIS A 26 -5.13 4.70 18.78
N THR A 27 -5.78 5.21 19.83
CA THR A 27 -5.38 6.43 20.51
C THR A 27 -5.06 6.11 21.96
N ASP A 28 -3.87 6.50 22.42
CA ASP A 28 -3.50 6.37 23.82
C ASP A 28 -4.45 7.23 24.66
N LYS A 29 -5.07 6.62 25.69
CA LYS A 29 -6.10 7.31 26.50
C LYS A 29 -5.52 8.33 27.48
N VAL A 30 -4.23 8.23 27.79
CA VAL A 30 -3.52 9.11 28.72
C VAL A 30 -2.96 10.31 27.99
N THR A 31 -2.29 10.08 26.85
CA THR A 31 -1.67 11.19 26.10
C THR A 31 -2.59 11.79 25.05
N GLY A 32 -3.59 11.04 24.58
CA GLY A 32 -4.45 11.43 23.47
C GLY A 32 -3.77 11.29 22.10
N ASP A 33 -2.54 10.78 22.06
CA ASP A 33 -1.78 10.62 20.83
C ASP A 33 -2.16 9.33 20.10
N GLU A 34 -2.01 9.37 18.78
CA GLU A 34 -2.20 8.20 17.94
C GLU A 34 -1.05 7.20 18.12
N VAL A 35 -1.40 5.95 18.43
CA VAL A 35 -0.44 4.85 18.49
C VAL A 35 -0.29 4.26 17.09
N LEU A 36 0.80 4.63 16.44
CA LEU A 36 1.04 4.38 15.02
C LEU A 36 1.17 2.90 14.64
N THR A 37 1.48 2.05 15.62
CA THR A 37 1.65 0.61 15.47
C THR A 37 0.35 -0.16 15.71
N ASP A 38 -0.65 0.48 16.30
CA ASP A 38 -1.78 -0.22 16.90
C ASP A 38 -3.08 0.09 16.14
N LEU A 39 -3.87 -0.96 15.93
CA LEU A 39 -5.17 -0.88 15.29
C LEU A 39 -6.26 -1.24 16.30
N PHE A 40 -7.29 -0.40 16.37
CA PHE A 40 -8.50 -0.70 17.14
C PHE A 40 -9.53 -1.36 16.24
N VAL A 41 -10.01 -2.53 16.63
CA VAL A 41 -11.03 -3.31 15.92
C VAL A 41 -12.21 -3.53 16.84
N ALA A 42 -13.41 -3.12 16.40
CA ALA A 42 -14.63 -3.28 17.18
C ALA A 42 -15.75 -3.92 16.34
N TRP A 43 -16.49 -4.85 16.93
CA TRP A 43 -17.66 -5.49 16.29
C TRP A 43 -18.95 -5.34 17.11
N GLY A 44 -18.92 -4.48 18.13
CA GLY A 44 -20.08 -4.11 18.92
C GLY A 44 -20.30 -5.00 20.13
N ARG A 45 -20.57 -4.36 21.27
CA ARG A 45 -20.69 -4.97 22.61
C ARG A 45 -21.66 -6.15 22.67
N GLN A 46 -22.75 -6.12 21.90
CA GLN A 46 -23.72 -7.23 21.90
C GLN A 46 -23.17 -8.43 21.16
N VAL A 47 -22.56 -8.23 19.99
CA VAL A 47 -21.94 -9.30 19.19
C VAL A 47 -20.76 -9.91 19.94
N GLU A 48 -19.93 -9.08 20.59
CA GLU A 48 -18.85 -9.53 21.49
C GLU A 48 -19.33 -10.53 22.55
N LYS A 49 -20.57 -10.37 23.05
CA LYS A 49 -21.14 -11.26 24.07
C LYS A 49 -21.81 -12.50 23.50
N THR A 50 -22.49 -12.39 22.36
CA THR A 50 -23.33 -13.46 21.82
C THR A 50 -22.63 -14.33 20.79
N SER A 51 -21.67 -13.76 20.05
CA SER A 51 -20.93 -14.43 18.99
C SER A 51 -19.56 -13.75 18.85
N PRO A 52 -18.63 -14.01 19.79
CA PRO A 52 -17.31 -13.41 19.73
C PRO A 52 -16.57 -13.86 18.46
N LEU A 53 -15.80 -12.93 17.88
CA LEU A 53 -14.89 -13.27 16.79
C LEU A 53 -13.79 -14.18 17.31
N SER A 54 -13.46 -15.23 16.55
CA SER A 54 -12.36 -16.10 16.93
C SER A 54 -11.02 -15.42 16.63
N GLU A 55 -10.03 -15.68 17.48
CA GLU A 55 -8.65 -15.23 17.27
C GLU A 55 -8.13 -15.70 15.91
N HIS A 56 -8.44 -16.94 15.52
CA HIS A 56 -8.01 -17.50 14.24
C HIS A 56 -8.51 -16.70 13.04
N GLU A 57 -9.78 -16.28 13.03
CA GLU A 57 -10.34 -15.48 11.94
C GLU A 57 -9.72 -14.07 11.89
N LEU A 58 -9.44 -13.47 13.06
CA LEU A 58 -8.72 -12.20 13.15
C LEU A 58 -7.32 -12.32 12.55
N THR A 59 -6.51 -13.28 13.02
CA THR A 59 -5.14 -13.50 12.55
C THR A 59 -5.11 -13.77 11.06
N LYS A 60 -5.97 -14.69 10.58
CA LYS A 60 -6.06 -15.03 9.16
C LYS A 60 -6.40 -13.81 8.29
N PHE A 61 -7.34 -12.97 8.72
CA PHE A 61 -7.71 -11.76 7.99
C PHE A 61 -6.55 -10.77 7.91
N PHE A 62 -5.92 -10.45 9.04
CA PHE A 62 -4.83 -9.47 9.08
C PHE A 62 -3.56 -9.97 8.40
N ASP A 63 -3.25 -11.27 8.47
CA ASP A 63 -2.13 -11.87 7.74
C ASP A 63 -2.34 -11.81 6.21
N SER A 64 -3.59 -11.99 5.75
CA SER A 64 -3.94 -11.84 4.33
C SER A 64 -3.76 -10.39 3.90
N LYS A 65 -4.33 -9.44 4.65
CA LYS A 65 -4.23 -8.01 4.34
C LYS A 65 -2.80 -7.51 4.35
N HIS A 66 -1.99 -7.96 5.31
CA HIS A 66 -0.58 -7.63 5.36
C HIS A 66 0.17 -8.12 4.12
N ARG A 67 -0.09 -9.37 3.69
CA ARG A 67 0.49 -9.91 2.45
C ARG A 67 0.07 -9.10 1.22
N GLU A 68 -1.22 -8.88 1.03
CA GLU A 68 -1.77 -8.12 -0.11
C GLU A 68 -1.11 -6.73 -0.22
N ILE A 69 -1.04 -5.99 0.90
CA ILE A 69 -0.46 -4.64 0.92
C ILE A 69 1.05 -4.68 0.65
N THR A 70 1.77 -5.62 1.28
CA THR A 70 3.22 -5.73 1.10
C THR A 70 3.59 -6.13 -0.34
N GLU A 71 2.80 -7.02 -0.95
CA GLU A 71 2.96 -7.41 -2.34
C GLU A 71 2.65 -6.27 -3.30
N ALA A 72 1.58 -5.51 -3.05
CA ALA A 72 1.25 -4.32 -3.84
C ALA A 72 2.40 -3.30 -3.83
N TRP A 73 2.95 -2.99 -2.66
CA TRP A 73 4.08 -2.05 -2.55
C TRP A 73 5.34 -2.52 -3.28
N ARG A 74 5.67 -3.82 -3.17
CA ARG A 74 6.81 -4.39 -3.90
C ARG A 74 6.61 -4.29 -5.42
N ASN A 75 5.40 -4.54 -5.89
CA ASN A 75 5.09 -4.46 -7.32
C ASN A 75 5.13 -3.02 -7.82
N GLU A 76 4.61 -2.06 -7.04
CA GLU A 76 4.69 -0.63 -7.36
C GLU A 76 6.14 -0.14 -7.44
N GLU A 77 7.00 -0.54 -6.52
CA GLU A 77 8.42 -0.20 -6.53
C GLU A 77 9.12 -0.76 -7.77
N GLN A 78 8.90 -2.04 -8.08
CA GLN A 78 9.47 -2.66 -9.28
C GLN A 78 8.98 -2.02 -10.58
N ASN A 79 7.69 -1.68 -10.66
CA ASN A 79 7.12 -1.02 -11.83
C ASN A 79 7.69 0.38 -11.99
N THR A 80 7.85 1.13 -10.90
CA THR A 80 8.44 2.47 -10.92
C THR A 80 9.88 2.44 -11.41
N LEU A 81 10.68 1.49 -10.93
CA LEU A 81 12.07 1.30 -11.38
C LEU A 81 12.14 0.97 -12.88
N ARG A 82 11.31 0.03 -13.35
CA ARG A 82 11.25 -0.33 -14.77
C ARG A 82 10.85 0.87 -15.65
N GLN A 83 9.87 1.66 -15.23
CA GLN A 83 9.45 2.86 -15.95
C GLN A 83 10.57 3.91 -16.01
N GLN A 84 11.32 4.09 -14.92
CA GLN A 84 12.48 4.98 -14.90
C GLN A 84 13.59 4.52 -15.85
N GLU A 85 13.93 3.23 -15.83
CA GLU A 85 14.92 2.64 -16.73
C GLU A 85 14.52 2.79 -18.21
N GLU A 86 13.26 2.48 -18.54
CA GLU A 86 12.72 2.66 -19.89
C GLU A 86 12.76 4.12 -20.33
N HIS A 87 12.39 5.04 -19.44
CA HIS A 87 12.41 6.47 -19.73
C HIS A 87 13.84 6.98 -20.00
N VAL A 88 14.81 6.57 -19.18
CA VAL A 88 16.23 6.90 -19.39
C VAL A 88 16.72 6.34 -20.72
N ARG A 89 16.38 5.08 -21.03
CA ARG A 89 16.76 4.44 -22.30
C ARG A 89 16.16 5.16 -23.51
N GLN A 90 14.90 5.57 -23.43
CA GLN A 90 14.27 6.35 -24.50
C GLN A 90 14.93 7.72 -24.67
N GLN A 91 15.25 8.41 -23.58
CA GLN A 91 15.95 9.69 -23.64
C GLN A 91 17.33 9.57 -24.29
N GLN A 92 18.11 8.56 -23.92
CA GLN A 92 19.43 8.30 -24.52
C GLN A 92 19.33 8.04 -26.03
N LEU A 93 18.34 7.26 -26.47
CA LEU A 93 18.12 7.00 -27.90
C LEU A 93 17.72 8.26 -28.67
N VAL A 94 16.91 9.14 -28.07
CA VAL A 94 16.52 10.42 -28.68
C VAL A 94 17.74 11.34 -28.80
N GLU A 95 18.53 11.44 -27.73
CA GLU A 95 19.75 12.26 -27.72
C GLU A 95 20.77 11.75 -28.76
N GLU A 96 21.00 10.44 -28.83
CA GLU A 96 21.92 9.83 -29.78
C GLU A 96 21.49 10.12 -31.24
N ARG A 97 20.19 9.98 -31.54
CA ARG A 97 19.65 10.32 -32.88
C ARG A 97 19.81 11.80 -33.21
N GLN A 98 19.62 12.68 -32.24
CA GLN A 98 19.83 14.11 -32.44
C GLN A 98 21.30 14.42 -32.73
N ARG A 99 22.24 13.85 -31.98
CA ARG A 99 23.68 14.01 -32.23
C ARG A 99 24.06 13.53 -33.63
N GLN A 100 23.62 12.33 -34.02
CA GLN A 100 23.87 11.80 -35.37
C GLN A 100 23.30 12.70 -36.47
N ALA A 101 22.14 13.32 -36.26
CA ALA A 101 21.53 14.23 -37.23
C ALA A 101 22.28 15.57 -37.36
N VAL A 102 22.88 16.07 -36.27
CA VAL A 102 23.74 17.27 -36.30
C VAL A 102 25.05 16.95 -37.03
N ASP A 103 25.73 15.86 -36.68
CA ASP A 103 26.99 15.45 -37.31
C ASP A 103 26.87 15.27 -38.84
N LEU A 104 25.71 14.78 -39.31
CA LEU A 104 25.44 14.65 -40.75
C LEU A 104 25.27 16.01 -41.44
N ARG A 105 24.60 16.97 -40.80
CA ARG A 105 24.41 18.31 -41.36
C ARG A 105 25.72 19.07 -41.47
N ASP A 106 26.56 19.01 -40.43
CA ASP A 106 27.86 19.69 -40.42
C ASP A 106 28.85 19.11 -41.45
N ARG A 107 28.60 17.91 -41.96
CA ARG A 107 29.43 17.26 -42.99
C ARG A 107 29.02 17.61 -44.42
N ASP A 108 27.78 18.05 -44.61
CA ASP A 108 27.22 18.41 -45.91
C ASP A 108 27.36 19.93 -46.24
N GLU A 109 27.85 20.74 -45.30
CA GLU A 109 28.22 22.17 -45.47
C GLU A 109 29.72 22.37 -45.74
#